data_AF-A0A966SCC3-F1
#
_entry.id   AF-A0A966SCC3-F1
#
_cell.length_a   1.000
_cell.length_b   1.000
_cell.length_c   1.000
_cell.angle_alpha   90.00
_cell.angle_beta   90.00
_cell.angle_gamma   90.00
#
_symmetry.space_group_name_H-M   'P 1'
#
loop_
_entity.id
_entity.type
_entity.pdbx_description
1 polymer ?
#
loop_
_entity_poly.entity_id
_entity_poly.type
_entity_poly.pdbx_seq_one_letter_code
_entity_poly.pdbx_strand_id
1 'polypeptide(L)'
;MAGGDVILPAMRFLTGWIALLLAVSVTLAHAVDGKIIKVLPHFLDLQGRHSLSPSLFERDAYQAHLRKAPAEISSVRFDVEWSAPGTAASPRLRIELRGKKAGAKPEVVESPVKAGWFGGTWSVVKLDKEVYQQLGGIAAWRITLLDGESKLAEQKSFLW
;
A
#
# COMPACT_ATOMS: atom_id res chain seq x y z
N MET A 1 18.19 36.20 -67.08
CA MET A 1 18.48 34.86 -66.52
C MET A 1 17.90 34.83 -65.12
N ALA A 2 16.88 34.00 -64.91
CA ALA A 2 16.20 33.79 -63.64
C ALA A 2 16.69 32.45 -63.03
N GLY A 3 16.68 32.36 -61.70
CA GLY A 3 17.12 31.22 -60.92
C GLY A 3 18.18 31.70 -59.92
N GLY A 4 17.91 31.90 -58.64
CA GLY A 4 16.95 31.23 -57.76
C GLY A 4 17.77 30.32 -56.86
N ASP A 5 18.03 30.76 -55.63
CA ASP A 5 18.41 29.90 -54.50
C ASP A 5 18.23 30.70 -53.21
N VAL A 6 16.99 30.71 -52.71
CA VAL A 6 16.67 31.04 -51.32
C VAL A 6 16.07 29.78 -50.72
N ILE A 7 16.93 28.82 -50.38
CA ILE A 7 16.57 27.72 -49.49
C ILE A 7 17.61 27.75 -48.39
N LEU A 8 17.15 27.98 -47.16
CA LEU A 8 17.79 27.71 -45.85
C LEU A 8 17.57 28.88 -44.86
N PRO A 9 16.30 29.11 -44.45
CA PRO A 9 16.10 29.43 -43.03
C PRO A 9 15.17 28.44 -42.32
N ALA A 10 14.32 27.71 -43.06
CA ALA A 10 13.23 26.90 -42.50
C ALA A 10 13.70 25.76 -41.55
N MET A 11 14.86 25.16 -41.80
CA MET A 11 15.37 24.00 -41.06
C MET A 11 15.87 24.33 -39.63
N ARG A 12 16.27 25.58 -39.35
CA ARG A 12 16.71 26.00 -38.02
C ARG A 12 15.55 26.36 -37.09
N PHE A 13 14.42 26.79 -37.66
CA PHE A 13 13.19 27.01 -36.91
C PHE A 13 12.54 25.67 -36.56
N LEU A 14 12.44 24.74 -37.50
CA LEU A 14 11.81 23.43 -37.28
C LEU A 14 12.51 22.59 -36.19
N THR A 15 13.84 22.64 -36.11
CA THR A 15 14.63 21.97 -35.06
C THR A 15 14.44 22.61 -33.68
N GLY A 16 14.29 23.93 -33.60
CA GLY A 16 13.98 24.63 -32.35
C GLY A 16 12.60 24.27 -31.79
N TRP A 17 11.58 24.11 -32.66
CA TRP A 17 10.24 23.69 -32.25
C TRP A 17 10.17 22.22 -31.82
N ILE A 18 10.95 21.32 -32.45
CA ILE A 18 11.06 19.93 -32.02
C ILE A 18 11.77 19.82 -30.66
N ALA A 19 12.83 20.60 -30.43
CA ALA A 19 13.50 20.67 -29.14
C ALA A 19 12.59 21.24 -28.03
N LEU A 20 11.74 22.23 -28.38
CA LEU A 20 10.73 22.80 -27.47
C LEU A 20 9.61 21.79 -27.14
N LEU A 21 9.13 21.03 -28.14
CA LEU A 21 8.12 19.98 -27.94
C LEU A 21 8.67 18.79 -27.13
N LEU A 22 9.94 18.42 -27.32
CA LEU A 22 10.63 17.42 -26.49
C LEU A 22 10.87 17.91 -25.06
N ALA A 23 11.17 19.20 -24.86
CA ALA A 23 11.35 19.79 -23.53
C ALA A 23 10.02 19.91 -22.75
N VAL A 24 8.90 20.15 -23.43
CA VAL A 24 7.55 20.20 -22.82
C VAL A 24 7.02 18.80 -22.44
N SER A 25 7.57 17.74 -23.03
CA SER A 25 7.14 16.36 -22.78
C SER A 25 7.64 15.77 -21.44
N VAL A 26 8.51 16.47 -20.70
CA VAL A 26 9.24 15.87 -19.57
C VAL A 26 8.55 16.02 -18.20
N THR A 27 7.51 16.86 -18.02
CA THR A 27 7.01 17.12 -16.67
C THR A 27 5.49 17.18 -16.55
N LEU A 28 4.86 16.00 -16.52
CA LEU A 28 3.52 15.82 -15.92
C LEU A 28 3.44 14.49 -15.13
N ALA A 29 4.55 14.02 -14.58
CA ALA A 29 4.50 13.00 -13.52
C ALA A 29 4.20 13.72 -12.18
N HIS A 30 2.94 14.08 -11.96
CA HIS A 30 2.48 14.40 -10.61
C HIS A 30 2.53 13.09 -9.83
N ALA A 31 3.50 12.95 -8.93
CA ALA A 31 3.49 11.85 -7.96
C ALA A 31 2.22 12.02 -7.11
N VAL A 32 1.30 11.08 -7.22
CA VAL A 32 0.13 11.03 -6.34
C VAL A 32 0.64 10.79 -4.93
N ASP A 33 0.46 11.78 -4.06
CA ASP A 33 0.97 11.77 -2.68
C ASP A 33 0.04 10.93 -1.79
N GLY A 34 0.24 9.61 -1.81
CA GLY A 34 -0.42 8.70 -0.87
C GLY A 34 0.34 8.62 0.45
N LYS A 35 -0.38 8.29 1.53
CA LYS A 35 0.16 8.15 2.89
C LYS A 35 -0.46 6.95 3.58
N ILE A 36 0.37 6.17 4.25
CA ILE A 36 -0.09 5.26 5.31
C ILE A 36 0.10 6.02 6.62
N ILE A 37 -1.01 6.32 7.29
CA ILE A 37 -1.04 7.14 8.50
C ILE A 37 -0.83 6.24 9.72
N LYS A 38 -1.47 5.07 9.73
CA LYS A 38 -1.41 4.15 10.86
C LYS A 38 -1.64 2.71 10.42
N VAL A 39 -0.94 1.78 11.07
CA VAL A 39 -1.14 0.34 10.91
C VAL A 39 -1.33 -0.29 12.27
N LEU A 40 -2.43 -1.01 12.45
CA LEU A 40 -2.78 -1.69 13.68
C LEU A 40 -2.98 -3.19 13.41
N PRO A 41 -1.98 -4.02 13.72
CA PRO A 41 -2.14 -5.47 13.73
C PRO A 41 -2.96 -5.90 14.96
N HIS A 42 -4.01 -6.70 14.73
CA HIS A 42 -4.87 -7.26 15.77
C HIS A 42 -4.97 -8.77 15.61
N PHE A 43 -4.69 -9.51 16.67
CA PHE A 43 -4.99 -10.94 16.73
C PHE A 43 -6.50 -11.16 16.68
N LEU A 44 -6.87 -12.23 15.98
CA LEU A 44 -8.24 -12.72 15.92
C LEU A 44 -8.33 -14.00 16.75
N ASP A 45 -9.34 -14.08 17.60
CA ASP A 45 -9.65 -15.30 18.33
C ASP A 45 -10.19 -16.41 17.41
N LEU A 46 -10.52 -17.57 17.96
CA LEU A 46 -11.08 -18.70 17.19
C LEU A 46 -12.39 -18.36 16.47
N GLN A 47 -13.15 -17.40 17.00
CA GLN A 47 -14.41 -16.89 16.42
C GLN A 47 -14.19 -15.72 15.45
N GLY A 48 -12.95 -15.26 15.24
CA GLY A 48 -12.62 -14.15 14.35
C GLY A 48 -12.77 -12.75 14.98
N ARG A 49 -12.92 -12.67 16.31
CA ARG A 49 -13.06 -11.41 17.06
C ARG A 49 -11.68 -10.86 17.44
N HIS A 50 -11.56 -9.54 17.39
CA HIS A 50 -10.36 -8.80 17.81
C HIS A 50 -10.56 -8.03 19.13
N SER A 51 -11.80 -8.02 19.62
CA SER A 51 -12.30 -7.35 20.83
C SER A 51 -13.60 -8.05 21.23
N LEU A 52 -13.95 -8.07 22.52
CA LEU A 52 -15.22 -8.58 23.01
C LEU A 52 -16.34 -7.51 23.00
N SER A 53 -15.96 -6.24 22.85
CA SER A 53 -16.82 -5.07 22.87
C SER A 53 -16.27 -3.97 21.96
N PRO A 54 -17.02 -2.89 21.65
CA PRO A 54 -16.49 -1.77 20.86
C PRO A 54 -15.55 -0.83 21.63
N SER A 55 -15.21 -1.12 22.88
CA SER A 55 -14.34 -0.27 23.72
C SER A 55 -12.87 -0.44 23.37
N LEU A 56 -12.14 0.67 23.18
CA LEU A 56 -10.69 0.65 22.94
C LEU A 56 -9.91 0.07 24.13
N PHE A 57 -10.34 0.35 25.35
CA PHE A 57 -9.70 -0.20 26.55
C PHE A 57 -9.88 -1.72 26.63
N GLU A 58 -11.08 -2.20 26.29
CA GLU A 58 -11.35 -3.64 26.28
C GLU A 58 -10.58 -4.32 25.16
N ARG A 59 -10.53 -3.74 23.95
CA ARG A 59 -9.71 -4.25 22.86
C ARG A 59 -8.26 -4.44 23.26
N ASP A 60 -7.65 -3.44 23.89
CA ASP A 60 -6.25 -3.49 24.25
C ASP A 60 -5.99 -4.55 25.34
N ALA A 61 -6.90 -4.68 26.31
CA ALA A 61 -6.87 -5.74 27.32
C ALA A 61 -7.01 -7.13 26.67
N TYR A 62 -7.93 -7.29 25.73
CA TYR A 62 -8.16 -8.56 25.04
C TYR A 62 -6.98 -8.96 24.15
N GLN A 63 -6.37 -7.99 23.45
CA GLN A 63 -5.15 -8.23 22.69
C GLN A 63 -3.96 -8.62 23.60
N ALA A 64 -3.90 -8.08 24.82
CA ALA A 64 -2.91 -8.51 25.81
C ALA A 64 -3.16 -9.94 26.31
N HIS A 65 -4.43 -10.33 26.48
CA HIS A 65 -4.83 -11.71 26.77
C HIS A 65 -4.43 -12.67 25.65
N LEU A 66 -4.81 -12.39 24.40
CA LEU A 66 -4.49 -13.25 23.26
C LEU A 66 -2.97 -13.45 23.09
N ARG A 67 -2.14 -12.43 23.31
CA ARG A 67 -0.67 -12.56 23.31
C ARG A 67 -0.14 -13.57 24.33
N LYS A 68 -0.82 -13.73 25.47
CA LYS A 68 -0.48 -14.69 26.54
C LYS A 68 -1.10 -16.06 26.31
N ALA A 69 -2.13 -16.16 25.46
CA ALA A 69 -2.83 -17.40 25.12
C ALA A 69 -2.79 -17.68 23.60
N PRO A 70 -1.63 -18.02 23.00
CA PRO A 70 -1.52 -18.25 21.56
C PRO A 70 -2.45 -19.34 20.99
N ALA A 71 -2.84 -20.31 21.81
CA ALA A 71 -3.79 -21.37 21.43
C ALA A 71 -5.19 -20.84 21.11
N GLU A 72 -5.53 -19.63 21.57
CA GLU A 72 -6.81 -18.97 21.29
C GLU A 72 -6.76 -18.13 19.99
N ILE A 73 -5.58 -17.92 19.41
CA ILE A 73 -5.40 -17.10 18.20
C ILE A 73 -5.63 -17.97 16.96
N SER A 74 -6.57 -17.55 16.10
CA SER A 74 -6.77 -18.19 14.79
C SER A 74 -6.04 -17.51 13.65
N SER A 75 -5.91 -16.17 13.70
CA SER A 75 -5.25 -15.38 12.66
C SER A 75 -4.93 -13.96 13.15
N VAL A 76 -4.54 -13.08 12.23
CA VAL A 76 -4.35 -11.64 12.42
C VAL A 76 -5.17 -10.85 11.40
N ARG A 77 -5.60 -9.66 11.76
CA ARG A 77 -6.05 -8.64 10.81
C ARG A 77 -5.21 -7.38 10.95
N PHE A 78 -5.14 -6.60 9.89
CA PHE A 78 -4.52 -5.29 9.87
C PHE A 78 -5.60 -4.24 9.63
N ASP A 79 -5.74 -3.32 10.58
CA ASP A 79 -6.52 -2.11 10.39
C ASP A 79 -5.53 -1.02 9.95
N VAL A 80 -5.72 -0.53 8.73
CA VAL A 80 -4.80 0.41 8.09
C VAL A 80 -5.52 1.71 7.84
N GLU A 81 -5.02 2.79 8.43
CA GLU A 81 -5.41 4.15 8.13
C GLU A 81 -4.50 4.70 7.04
N TRP A 82 -5.10 5.19 5.96
CA TRP A 82 -4.37 5.69 4.81
C TRP A 82 -5.12 6.81 4.10
N SER A 83 -4.43 7.61 3.30
CA SER A 83 -5.02 8.65 2.46
C SER A 83 -4.31 8.66 1.13
N ALA A 84 -5.03 8.86 0.04
CA ALA A 84 -4.45 9.03 -1.28
C ALA A 84 -5.38 9.87 -2.15
N PRO A 85 -5.39 11.20 -1.94
CA PRO A 85 -6.22 12.09 -2.74
C PRO A 85 -5.83 12.00 -4.21
N GLY A 86 -6.81 11.87 -5.10
CA GLY A 86 -6.59 11.87 -6.54
C GLY A 86 -6.02 10.57 -7.14
N THR A 87 -5.99 9.46 -6.39
CA THR A 87 -5.67 8.13 -6.97
C THR A 87 -6.72 7.67 -7.97
N ALA A 88 -6.34 6.77 -8.88
CA ALA A 88 -7.26 6.09 -9.75
C ALA A 88 -8.29 5.26 -8.95
N ALA A 89 -9.31 4.76 -9.65
CA ALA A 89 -10.51 4.17 -9.03
C ALA A 89 -10.25 2.88 -8.21
N SER A 90 -9.06 2.27 -8.27
CA SER A 90 -8.80 0.95 -7.71
C SER A 90 -7.46 0.82 -6.96
N PRO A 91 -7.22 1.60 -5.89
CA PRO A 91 -6.03 1.41 -5.06
C PRO A 91 -6.07 0.05 -4.34
N ARG A 92 -4.89 -0.47 -3.98
CA ARG A 92 -4.72 -1.74 -3.26
C ARG A 92 -3.79 -1.56 -2.06
N LEU A 93 -4.08 -2.28 -0.98
CA LEU A 93 -3.12 -2.54 0.08
C LEU A 93 -2.47 -3.91 -0.17
N ARG A 94 -1.14 -3.91 -0.35
CA ARG A 94 -0.32 -5.12 -0.36
C ARG A 94 0.31 -5.29 1.01
N ILE A 95 0.11 -6.45 1.62
CA ILE A 95 0.72 -6.83 2.90
C ILE A 95 1.66 -7.98 2.64
N GLU A 96 2.94 -7.75 2.89
CA GLU A 96 3.96 -8.78 2.87
C GLU A 96 4.29 -9.20 4.30
N LEU A 97 4.38 -10.51 4.52
CA LEU A 97 4.44 -11.12 5.85
C LEU A 97 5.65 -12.05 5.95
N ARG A 98 6.33 -12.01 7.09
CA ARG A 98 7.34 -13.00 7.49
C ARG A 98 6.89 -13.71 8.75
N GLY A 99 6.95 -15.04 8.73
CA GLY A 99 6.50 -15.90 9.81
C GLY A 99 7.53 -16.08 10.93
N LYS A 100 7.08 -16.59 12.07
CA LYS A 100 7.97 -17.01 13.18
C LYS A 100 8.47 -18.45 13.02
N LYS A 101 7.76 -19.28 12.26
CA LYS A 101 8.16 -20.67 12.02
C LYS A 101 9.43 -20.71 11.17
N ALA A 102 10.43 -21.46 11.63
CA ALA A 102 11.68 -21.64 10.90
C ALA A 102 11.43 -22.22 9.51
N GLY A 103 12.03 -21.62 8.48
CA GLY A 103 11.87 -22.02 7.08
C GLY A 103 10.50 -21.67 6.47
N ALA A 104 9.62 -20.96 7.17
CA ALA A 104 8.39 -20.45 6.57
C ALA A 104 8.71 -19.45 5.44
N LYS A 105 8.06 -19.63 4.29
CA LYS A 105 8.21 -18.70 3.16
C LYS A 105 7.45 -17.41 3.47
N PRO A 106 7.94 -16.24 3.01
CA PRO A 106 7.17 -15.01 3.08
C PRO A 106 5.87 -15.13 2.28
N GLU A 107 4.83 -14.45 2.77
CA GLU A 107 3.49 -14.48 2.17
C GLU A 107 3.06 -13.07 1.77
N VAL A 108 2.30 -12.96 0.68
CA VAL A 108 1.81 -11.68 0.16
C VAL A 108 0.30 -11.73 0.03
N VAL A 109 -0.37 -10.79 0.68
CA VAL A 109 -1.83 -10.62 0.61
C VAL A 109 -2.13 -9.26 0.03
N GLU A 110 -2.95 -9.21 -1.03
CA GLU A 110 -3.42 -7.96 -1.60
C GLU A 110 -4.92 -7.82 -1.37
N SER A 111 -5.34 -6.60 -0.99
CA SER A 111 -6.76 -6.26 -0.87
C SER A 111 -7.03 -4.99 -1.66
N PRO A 112 -8.04 -4.97 -2.55
CA PRO A 112 -8.54 -3.72 -3.10
C PRO A 112 -9.11 -2.86 -1.96
N VAL A 113 -8.88 -1.55 -2.05
CA VAL A 113 -9.40 -0.58 -1.09
C VAL A 113 -10.06 0.57 -1.83
N LYS A 114 -10.98 1.26 -1.16
CA LYS A 114 -11.70 2.40 -1.74
C LYS A 114 -11.24 3.66 -1.04
N ALA A 115 -10.73 4.61 -1.81
CA ALA A 115 -10.42 5.93 -1.28
C ALA A 115 -11.70 6.59 -0.75
N GLY A 116 -11.60 7.22 0.42
CA GLY A 116 -12.66 8.09 0.93
C GLY A 116 -12.66 9.44 0.21
N TRP A 117 -13.76 10.18 0.32
CA TRP A 117 -13.90 11.49 -0.34
C TRP A 117 -13.03 12.57 0.33
N PHE A 118 -12.87 12.55 1.65
CA PHE A 118 -12.07 13.52 2.40
C PHE A 118 -11.23 12.84 3.48
N GLY A 119 -9.95 13.23 3.60
CA GLY A 119 -9.07 12.83 4.70
C GLY A 119 -8.49 11.42 4.59
N GLY A 120 -8.23 10.81 5.76
CA GLY A 120 -7.81 9.42 5.90
C GLY A 120 -9.01 8.47 5.96
N THR A 121 -8.85 7.28 5.39
CA THR A 121 -9.83 6.19 5.45
C THR A 121 -9.22 4.96 6.12
N TRP A 122 -10.05 4.20 6.81
CA TRP A 122 -9.66 2.93 7.43
C TRP A 122 -10.03 1.77 6.50
N SER A 123 -9.10 0.83 6.33
CA SER A 123 -9.32 -0.42 5.60
C SER A 123 -8.85 -1.58 6.43
N VAL A 124 -9.61 -2.68 6.40
CA VAL A 124 -9.30 -3.91 7.13
C VAL A 124 -8.82 -4.96 6.15
N VAL A 125 -7.63 -5.50 6.37
CA VAL A 125 -7.10 -6.65 5.62
C VAL A 125 -6.97 -7.81 6.60
N LYS A 126 -7.77 -8.86 6.39
CA LYS A 126 -7.72 -10.07 7.21
C LYS A 126 -6.77 -11.06 6.56
N LEU A 127 -5.95 -11.72 7.38
CA LEU A 127 -5.16 -12.85 6.94
C LEU A 127 -6.00 -14.14 7.07
N ASP A 128 -5.92 -15.01 6.07
CA ASP A 128 -6.54 -16.32 6.14
C ASP A 128 -5.88 -17.17 7.24
N LYS A 129 -6.68 -18.02 7.89
CA LYS A 129 -6.23 -18.83 9.04
C LYS A 129 -5.10 -19.77 8.63
N GLU A 130 -5.20 -20.32 7.43
CA GLU A 130 -4.26 -21.25 6.84
C GLU A 130 -2.89 -20.59 6.63
N VAL A 131 -2.89 -19.35 6.13
CA VAL A 131 -1.67 -18.55 5.93
C VAL A 131 -1.02 -18.24 7.28
N TYR A 132 -1.80 -17.83 8.28
CA TYR A 132 -1.28 -17.56 9.63
C TYR A 132 -0.64 -18.81 10.26
N GLN A 133 -1.27 -19.98 10.11
CA GLN A 133 -0.77 -21.26 10.61
C GLN A 133 0.51 -21.69 9.90
N GLN A 134 0.58 -21.54 8.57
CA GLN A 134 1.78 -21.84 7.78
C GLN A 134 2.98 -20.99 8.23
N LEU A 135 2.75 -19.71 8.54
CA LEU A 135 3.75 -18.78 9.06
C LEU A 135 4.14 -19.06 10.53
N GLY A 136 3.32 -19.79 11.28
CA GLY A 136 3.48 -20.00 12.73
C GLY A 136 3.36 -18.71 13.53
N GLY A 137 2.50 -17.80 13.07
CA GLY A 137 2.40 -16.42 13.58
C GLY A 137 3.32 -15.44 12.84
N ILE A 138 3.07 -14.14 13.03
CA ILE A 138 3.77 -13.06 12.29
C ILE A 138 4.95 -12.52 13.08
N ALA A 139 6.14 -12.52 12.48
CA ALA A 139 7.35 -11.91 13.02
C ALA A 139 7.56 -10.48 12.52
N ALA A 140 7.34 -10.26 11.22
CA ALA A 140 7.49 -8.95 10.58
C ALA A 140 6.45 -8.77 9.48
N TRP A 141 6.13 -7.52 9.18
CA TRP A 141 5.21 -7.15 8.10
C TRP A 141 5.67 -5.86 7.40
N ARG A 142 5.28 -5.74 6.13
CA ARG A 142 5.34 -4.51 5.33
C ARG A 142 3.99 -4.32 4.66
N ILE A 143 3.44 -3.12 4.78
CA ILE A 143 2.23 -2.70 4.09
C ILE A 143 2.60 -1.64 3.05
N THR A 144 2.10 -1.83 1.84
CA THR A 144 2.32 -0.93 0.71
C THR A 144 0.98 -0.53 0.13
N LEU A 145 0.77 0.78 -0.01
CA LEU A 145 -0.36 1.33 -0.72
C LEU A 145 0.03 1.52 -2.19
N LEU A 146 -0.75 0.94 -3.08
CA LEU A 146 -0.51 0.89 -4.51
C LEU A 146 -1.67 1.54 -5.27
N ASP A 147 -1.35 2.23 -6.37
CA ASP A 147 -2.29 2.60 -7.42
C ASP A 147 -1.80 2.03 -8.75
N GLY A 148 -2.52 1.02 -9.26
CA GLY A 148 -2.00 0.12 -10.29
C GLY A 148 -0.71 -0.57 -9.81
N GLU A 149 0.39 -0.32 -10.53
CA GLU A 149 1.74 -0.78 -10.19
C GLU A 149 2.58 0.30 -9.48
N SER A 150 2.04 1.52 -9.34
CA SER A 150 2.75 2.62 -8.69
C SER A 150 2.66 2.50 -7.17
N LYS A 151 3.81 2.52 -6.50
CA LYS A 151 3.87 2.61 -5.04
C LYS A 151 3.62 4.04 -4.58
N LEU A 152 2.57 4.24 -3.81
CA LEU A 152 2.23 5.53 -3.23
C LEU A 152 2.84 5.72 -1.84
N ALA A 153 2.74 4.70 -0.99
CA ALA A 153 3.24 4.76 0.37
C ALA A 153 3.62 3.37 0.91
N GLU A 154 4.47 3.35 1.93
CA GLU A 154 4.92 2.13 2.59
C GLU A 154 5.07 2.36 4.08
N GLN A 155 4.67 1.37 4.88
CA GLN A 155 5.01 1.30 6.30
C GLN A 155 5.37 -0.15 6.64
N LYS A 156 6.32 -0.34 7.56
CA LYS A 156 6.80 -1.65 7.94
C LYS A 156 7.00 -1.77 9.44
N SER A 157 6.92 -2.99 9.96
CA SER A 157 7.29 -3.31 11.33
C SER A 157 8.79 -3.12 11.55
N PHE A 158 9.21 -2.97 12.80
CA PHE A 158 10.62 -2.82 13.17
C PHE A 158 11.53 -3.97 12.69
N LEU A 159 11.01 -5.20 12.67
CA LEU A 159 11.78 -6.41 12.31
C LEU A 159 11.78 -6.72 10.80
N TRP A 160 11.35 -5.78 9.95
CA TRP A 160 11.28 -5.97 8.51
C TRP A 160 12.62 -5.79 7.80
#